data_AF-A0A9W9ZC25-F1
#
_entry.id   AF-A0A9W9ZC25-F1
#
_cell.length_a   1.000
_cell.length_b   1.000
_cell.length_c   1.000
_cell.angle_alpha   90.00
_cell.angle_beta   90.00
_cell.angle_gamma   90.00
#
_symmetry.space_group_name_H-M   'P 1'
#
loop_
_entity.id
_entity.type
_entity.pdbx_description
1 polymer ?
#
loop_
_entity_poly.entity_id
_entity_poly.type
_entity_poly.pdbx_seq_one_letter_code
_entity_poly.pdbx_strand_id
1 'polypeptide(L)'
;MALRLLDNLFSTDVLKRSTVQGTKDFVPLNPETITAIKDEVVRSFSFQCRNSEEVAKMWDTCKISIGKRCQNLRKIGKDSRLT
;
A
#
# COMPACT_ATOMS: atom_id res chain seq x y z
N MET A 1 1.10 9.39 4.78
CA MET A 1 2.49 9.17 4.33
C MET A 1 2.62 7.94 3.45
N ALA A 2 2.27 6.74 3.93
CA ALA A 2 2.41 5.48 3.19
C ALA A 2 1.86 5.51 1.75
N LEU A 3 0.67 6.09 1.54
CA LEU A 3 0.07 6.21 0.20
C LEU A 3 0.85 7.12 -0.75
N ARG A 4 1.47 8.20 -0.24
CA ARG A 4 2.28 9.11 -1.06
C ARG A 4 3.58 8.43 -1.49
N LEU A 5 4.22 7.69 -0.59
CA LEU A 5 5.41 6.90 -0.92
C LEU A 5 5.06 5.81 -1.93
N LEU A 6 3.92 5.13 -1.74
CA LEU A 6 3.42 4.13 -2.67
C LEU A 6 3.23 4.69 -4.09
N ASP A 7 2.50 5.80 -4.23
CA ASP A 7 2.22 6.42 -5.52
C ASP A 7 3.49 6.99 -6.19
N ASN A 8 4.54 7.32 -5.42
CA ASN A 8 5.83 7.77 -5.93
C ASN A 8 6.76 6.60 -6.36
N LEU A 9 6.68 5.46 -5.67
CA LEU A 9 7.58 4.32 -5.88
C LEU A 9 7.03 3.29 -6.87
N PHE A 10 5.71 3.26 -7.06
CA PHE A 10 5.05 2.35 -7.99
C PHE A 10 4.25 3.12 -9.03
N SER A 11 4.34 2.69 -10.29
CA SER A 11 3.47 3.23 -11.32
C SER A 11 2.02 2.80 -11.11
N THR A 12 1.10 3.63 -11.59
CA THR A 12 -0.35 3.35 -11.54
C THR A 12 -0.71 1.98 -12.14
N ASP A 13 -0.03 1.56 -13.21
CA ASP A 13 -0.26 0.26 -13.84
C ASP A 13 0.15 -0.92 -12.95
N VAL A 14 1.29 -0.81 -12.26
CA VAL A 14 1.72 -1.81 -11.27
C VAL A 14 0.71 -1.88 -10.13
N LEU A 15 0.25 -0.73 -9.62
CA LEU A 15 -0.73 -0.68 -8.54
C LEU A 15 -2.09 -1.29 -8.92
N LYS A 16 -2.50 -1.19 -10.18
CA LYS A 16 -3.74 -1.81 -10.69
C LYS A 16 -3.63 -3.33 -10.77
N ARG A 17 -2.45 -3.86 -11.12
CA ARG A 17 -2.21 -5.31 -11.32
C ARG A 17 -1.72 -6.03 -10.07
N SER A 18 -1.42 -5.29 -9.01
CA SER A 18 -0.81 -5.84 -7.81
C SER A 18 -1.67 -5.68 -6.56
N THR A 19 -1.31 -6.42 -5.52
CA THR A 19 -1.81 -6.25 -4.15
C THR A 19 -0.65 -6.34 -3.16
N VAL A 20 -0.85 -5.94 -1.90
CA VAL A 20 0.22 -5.91 -0.89
C VAL A 20 0.87 -7.27 -0.66
N GLN A 21 0.10 -8.36 -0.66
CA GLN A 21 0.59 -9.72 -0.40
C GLN A 21 0.47 -10.66 -1.61
N GLY A 22 -0.11 -10.19 -2.72
CA GLY A 22 -0.52 -11.06 -3.82
C GLY A 22 -1.84 -11.79 -3.50
N THR A 23 -2.59 -12.12 -4.54
CA THR A 23 -3.73 -13.04 -4.48
C THR A 23 -3.71 -13.93 -5.71
N LYS A 24 -4.67 -14.86 -5.85
CA LYS A 24 -4.78 -15.75 -7.02
C LYS A 24 -4.77 -15.00 -8.37
N ASP A 25 -5.32 -13.78 -8.39
CA ASP A 25 -5.51 -12.99 -9.61
C ASP A 25 -4.55 -11.79 -9.73
N PHE A 26 -3.76 -11.49 -8.69
CA PHE A 26 -2.93 -10.28 -8.63
C PHE A 26 -1.55 -10.57 -8.08
N VAL A 27 -0.53 -10.00 -8.72
CA VAL A 27 0.86 -10.16 -8.27
C VAL A 27 1.10 -9.40 -6.96
N PRO A 28 2.01 -9.88 -6.10
CA PRO A 28 2.45 -9.09 -4.95
C PRO A 28 3.20 -7.83 -5.40
N LEU A 29 3.03 -6.72 -4.68
CA LEU A 29 3.92 -5.58 -4.79
C LEU A 29 5.33 -5.99 -4.38
N ASN A 30 6.36 -5.33 -4.93
CA ASN A 30 7.75 -5.64 -4.61
C ASN A 30 7.96 -5.61 -3.08
N PRO A 31 8.30 -6.76 -2.45
CA PRO A 31 8.45 -6.86 -1.00
C PRO A 31 9.51 -5.92 -0.44
N GLU A 32 10.60 -5.66 -1.18
CA GLU A 32 11.68 -4.78 -0.75
C GLU A 32 11.19 -3.34 -0.65
N THR A 33 10.45 -2.86 -1.66
CA THR A 33 9.87 -1.52 -1.66
C THR A 33 8.81 -1.37 -0.58
N ILE A 34 7.98 -2.39 -0.34
CA ILE A 34 7.00 -2.39 0.75
C ILE A 34 7.69 -2.35 2.12
N THR A 35 8.81 -3.06 2.27
CA THR A 35 9.63 -3.03 3.48
C THR A 35 10.23 -1.64 3.71
N ALA A 36 10.80 -1.01 2.68
CA ALA A 36 11.30 0.37 2.79
C ALA A 36 10.20 1.37 3.18
N ILE A 37 8.99 1.24 2.60
CA ILE A 37 7.83 2.07 2.99
C ILE A 37 7.47 1.82 4.46
N LYS A 38 7.46 0.56 4.92
CA LYS A 38 7.21 0.21 6.32
C LYS A 38 8.23 0.89 7.22
N ASP A 39 9.51 0.76 6.93
CA ASP A 39 10.59 1.30 7.77
C ASP A 39 10.49 2.81 7.89
N GLU A 40 10.17 3.51 6.78
CA GLU A 40 9.97 4.96 6.80
C GLU A 40 8.73 5.38 7.60
N VAL A 41 7.63 4.62 7.51
CA VAL A 41 6.43 4.85 8.34
C VAL A 41 6.73 4.61 9.81
N VAL A 42 7.40 3.50 10.15
CA VAL A 42 7.77 3.20 11.53
C VAL A 42 8.69 4.30 12.07
N ARG A 43 9.76 4.65 11.34
CA ARG A 43 10.70 5.72 11.71
C ARG A 43 10.00 7.05 11.96
N SER A 44 8.99 7.38 11.15
CA SER A 44 8.29 8.66 11.22
C SER A 44 7.17 8.71 12.28
N PHE A 45 6.57 7.57 12.63
CA PHE A 45 5.32 7.54 13.42
C PHE A 45 5.36 6.62 14.64
N SER A 46 6.42 5.82 14.85
CA SER A 46 6.51 4.90 15.99
C SER A 46 6.49 5.60 17.35
N PHE A 47 6.85 6.89 17.40
CA PHE A 47 6.78 7.70 18.62
C PHE A 47 5.36 7.83 19.18
N GLN A 48 4.33 7.58 18.37
CA GLN A 48 2.93 7.56 18.78
C GLN A 48 2.49 6.21 19.36
N CYS A 49 3.35 5.18 19.23
CA CYS A 49 3.07 3.82 19.68
C CYS A 49 3.81 3.55 20.99
N ARG A 50 3.14 2.87 21.93
CA ARG A 50 3.68 2.54 23.25
C ARG A 50 4.57 1.29 23.23
N ASN A 51 4.36 0.41 22.26
CA ASN A 51 5.07 -0.87 22.14
C ASN A 51 5.06 -1.37 20.68
N SER A 52 5.75 -2.48 20.45
CA SER A 52 5.87 -3.12 19.13
C SER A 52 4.54 -3.62 18.57
N GLU A 53 3.57 -3.98 19.42
CA GLU A 53 2.25 -4.43 18.97
C GLU A 53 1.45 -3.27 18.37
N GLU A 54 1.49 -2.10 18.98
CA GLU A 54 0.85 -0.90 18.44
C GLU A 54 1.51 -0.45 17.11
N VAL A 55 2.84 -0.58 17.00
CA VAL A 55 3.55 -0.35 15.74
C VAL A 55 3.07 -1.33 14.65
N ALA A 56 2.89 -2.60 15.00
CA ALA A 56 2.36 -3.60 14.08
C ALA A 56 0.92 -3.27 13.62
N LYS A 57 0.03 -2.89 14.55
CA LYS A 57 -1.35 -2.48 14.24
C LYS A 57 -1.41 -1.22 13.36
N MET A 58 -0.54 -0.25 13.62
CA MET A 58 -0.40 0.95 12.77
C MET A 58 0.01 0.55 11.35
N TRP A 59 0.97 -0.36 11.21
CA TRP A 59 1.39 -0.87 9.91
C TRP A 59 0.28 -1.67 9.21
N ASP A 60 -0.48 -2.49 9.95
CA ASP A 60 -1.64 -3.21 9.40
C ASP A 60 -2.68 -2.24 8.82
N THR A 61 -2.94 -1.13 9.51
CA THR A 61 -3.82 -0.05 9.02
C THR A 61 -3.27 0.58 7.74
N CYS A 62 -1.96 0.75 7.63
CA CYS A 62 -1.31 1.21 6.39
C CYS A 62 -1.49 0.22 5.24
N LYS A 63 -1.28 -1.09 5.49
CA LYS A 63 -1.50 -2.14 4.48
C LYS A 63 -2.93 -2.16 3.95
N ILE A 64 -3.93 -2.00 4.82
CA ILE A 64 -5.34 -1.90 4.42
C ILE A 64 -5.54 -0.70 3.48
N SER A 65 -4.97 0.46 3.83
CA SER A 65 -5.07 1.67 3.02
C SER A 65 -4.42 1.51 1.64
N ILE A 66 -3.24 0.87 1.58
CA ILE A 66 -2.56 0.53 0.31
C ILE A 66 -3.43 -0.41 -0.52
N GLY A 67 -4.00 -1.45 0.07
CA GLY A 67 -4.90 -2.38 -0.61
C GLY A 67 -6.13 -1.67 -1.19
N LYS A 68 -6.76 -0.77 -0.43
CA LYS A 68 -7.87 0.06 -0.90
C LYS A 68 -7.46 0.97 -2.06
N ARG A 69 -6.25 1.55 -2.04
CA ARG A 69 -5.72 2.36 -3.13
C ARG A 69 -5.61 1.56 -4.43
N CYS A 70 -5.03 0.37 -4.39
CA CYS A 70 -4.97 -0.55 -5.54
C CYS A 70 -6.39 -0.86 -6.09
N GLN A 71 -7.36 -1.13 -5.21
CA GLN A 71 -8.74 -1.39 -5.60
C GLN A 71 -9.42 -0.18 -6.26
N ASN A 72 -9.23 1.02 -5.71
CA ASN A 72 -9.82 2.24 -6.25
C ASN A 72 -9.29 2.57 -7.65
N LEU A 73 -7.99 2.39 -7.88
CA LEU A 73 -7.38 2.59 -9.21
C LEU A 73 -7.95 1.62 -10.25
N ARG A 74 -8.33 0.40 -9.85
CA ARG A 74 -9.01 -0.57 -10.72
C ARG A 74 -10.43 -0.16 -11.07
N LYS A 75 -11.17 0.43 -10.12
CA LYS A 75 -12.55 0.92 -10.34
C LYS A 75 -12.57 2.13 -11.28
N ILE A 76 -11.70 3.11 -11.04
CA ILE A 76 -11.59 4.32 -11.88
C ILE A 76 -11.27 3.94 -13.33
N GLY A 77 -10.35 2.99 -13.57
CA GLY A 77 -10.02 2.52 -14.91
C GLY A 77 -11.09 1.66 -15.61
N LYS A 78 -12.21 1.35 -14.95
CA LYS A 78 -13.40 0.74 -15.58
C LYS A 78 -14.41 1.82 -16.01
N ASP A 79 -14.49 2.93 -15.27
CA ASP A 79 -15.40 4.05 -15.56
C ASP A 79 -14.96 4.82 -16.82
N SER A 80 -13.65 5.03 -17.00
CA SER A 80 -13.08 5.76 -18.14
C SER A 80 -13.19 5.03 -19.51
N ARG A 81 -13.80 3.85 -19.55
CA ARG A 81 -13.99 3.04 -20.77
C ARG A 81 -15.46 2.97 -21.21
N LEU A 82 -16.34 3.75 -20.57
CA LEU A 82 -17.77 3.83 -20.87
C LEU A 82 -18.24 5.23 -21.33
N THR A 83 -17.30 6.14 -21.64
CA THR A 83 -17.55 7.43 -22.31
C THR A 83 -16.60 7.57 -23.48
#